data_AF-A0A9N8JFT1-F1
#
_entry.id   AF-A0A9N8JFT1-F1
#
_cell.length_a   1.000
_cell.length_b   1.000
_cell.length_c   1.000
_cell.angle_alpha   90.00
_cell.angle_beta   90.00
_cell.angle_gamma   90.00
#
_symmetry.space_group_name_H-M   'P 1'
#
loop_
_entity.id
_entity.type
_entity.pdbx_description
1 polymer ?
#
loop_
_entity_poly.entity_id
_entity_poly.type
_entity_poly.pdbx_seq_one_letter_code
_entity_poly.pdbx_strand_id
1 'polypeptide(L)' 'MPISSQLNFINEFATLESEDEDAVKSSHALDLLAEIYAAEKQQNDKAVKAYDLLASKYDPIRANYWAYLKDQLSQGQVAA' A
#
# COMPACT_ATOMS: atom_id res chain seq x y z
N MET A 1 0.95 15.42 -12.58
CA MET A 1 0.34 15.90 -11.32
C MET A 1 1.39 15.79 -10.22
N PRO A 2 1.41 16.68 -9.22
CA PRO A 2 2.29 16.51 -8.06
C PRO A 2 1.88 15.27 -7.26
N ILE A 3 2.85 14.50 -6.75
CA ILE A 3 2.62 13.31 -5.91
C ILE A 3 1.77 13.67 -4.68
N SER A 4 1.97 14.86 -4.12
CA SER A 4 1.19 15.38 -2.99
C SER A 4 -0.31 15.52 -3.29
N SER A 5 -0.68 15.92 -4.52
CA SER A 5 -2.09 16.00 -4.93
C SER A 5 -2.71 14.61 -5.09
N GLN A 6 -1.93 13.62 -5.54
CA GLN A 6 -2.39 12.24 -5.68
C GLN A 6 -2.57 11.58 -4.32
N LEU A 7 -1.65 11.80 -3.39
CA LEU A 7 -1.70 11.25 -2.04
C LEU A 7 -2.93 11.76 -1.26
N ASN A 8 -3.25 13.05 -1.37
CA ASN A 8 -4.47 13.62 -0.79
C ASN A 8 -5.75 12.96 -1.34
N PHE A 9 -5.79 12.72 -2.65
CA PHE A 9 -6.92 12.04 -3.27
C PHE A 9 -7.02 10.58 -2.82
N ILE A 10 -5.90 9.85 -2.80
CA ILE A 10 -5.85 8.44 -2.37
C ILE A 10 -6.30 8.29 -0.92
N ASN A 11 -5.87 9.21 -0.02
CA ASN A 11 -6.26 9.20 1.39
C ASN A 11 -7.77 9.34 1.63
N GLU A 12 -8.53 9.91 0.68
CA GLU A 12 -9.99 9.97 0.76
C GLU A 12 -10.64 8.58 0.59
N PHE A 13 -9.94 7.67 -0.10
CA PHE A 13 -10.43 6.32 -0.44
C PHE A 13 -9.71 5.20 0.31
N ALA A 14 -8.50 5.42 0.81
CA ALA A 14 -7.75 4.45 1.62
C ALA A 14 -6.77 5.17 2.54
N THR A 15 -6.86 4.91 3.85
CA THR A 15 -5.88 5.39 4.82
C THR A 15 -5.49 4.28 5.80
N LEU A 16 -4.20 4.22 6.13
CA LEU A 16 -3.62 3.31 7.14
C LEU A 16 -3.42 3.98 8.50
N GLU A 17 -3.71 5.28 8.60
CA GLU A 17 -3.56 6.04 9.86
C GLU A 17 -4.82 5.96 10.73
N SER A 18 -5.92 5.44 10.18
CA SER A 18 -7.14 5.15 10.91
C SER A 18 -7.07 3.74 11.47
N GLU A 19 -7.40 3.57 12.75
CA GLU A 19 -7.57 2.25 13.37
C GLU A 19 -8.84 1.52 12.88
N ASP A 20 -9.68 2.20 12.09
CA ASP A 20 -10.89 1.66 11.51
C ASP A 20 -10.60 0.70 10.36
N GLU A 21 -11.05 -0.54 10.49
CA GLU A 21 -10.98 -1.58 9.45
C GLU A 21 -11.76 -1.26 8.16
N ASP A 22 -12.60 -0.22 8.17
CA ASP A 22 -13.38 0.29 7.02
C ASP A 22 -12.79 1.57 6.42
N ALA A 23 -11.60 1.99 6.87
CA ALA A 23 -10.91 3.16 6.34
C ALA A 23 -10.44 2.98 4.89
N VAL A 24 -10.46 1.74 4.37
CA VAL A 24 -10.16 1.42 2.98
C VAL A 24 -11.46 1.11 2.23
N LYS A 25 -11.87 2.06 1.40
CA LYS A 25 -13.04 1.99 0.52
C LYS A 25 -12.71 1.46 -0.88
N SER A 26 -11.43 1.49 -1.26
CA SER A 26 -10.97 1.04 -2.57
C SER A 26 -9.66 0.26 -2.46
N SER A 27 -9.67 -0.98 -2.94
CA SER A 27 -8.49 -1.84 -3.03
C SER A 27 -7.39 -1.22 -3.92
N HIS A 28 -7.79 -0.52 -4.98
CA HIS A 28 -6.86 0.14 -5.90
C HIS A 28 -6.20 1.39 -5.29
N ALA A 29 -6.93 2.10 -4.42
CA ALA A 29 -6.35 3.21 -3.66
C ALA A 29 -5.31 2.69 -2.64
N LEU A 30 -5.60 1.56 -1.99
CA LEU A 30 -4.67 0.91 -1.06
C LEU A 30 -3.40 0.40 -1.77
N ASP A 31 -3.54 -0.10 -3.00
CA ASP A 31 -2.42 -0.51 -3.86
C ASP A 31 -1.44 0.67 -4.12
N LEU A 32 -1.97 1.79 -4.59
CA LEU A 32 -1.19 3.01 -4.83
C LEU A 32 -0.57 3.57 -3.54
N LEU A 33 -1.29 3.50 -2.42
CA LEU A 33 -0.78 3.92 -1.12
C LEU A 33 0.42 3.05 -0.70
N ALA A 34 0.34 1.73 -0.93
CA ALA A 34 1.43 0.81 -0.67
C ALA A 34 2.67 1.12 -1.53
N GLU A 35 2.49 1.45 -2.82
CA GLU A 35 3.58 1.86 -3.72
C GLU A 35 4.26 3.15 -3.25
N ILE A 36 3.47 4.15 -2.83
CA ILE A 36 4.01 5.41 -2.28
C ILE A 36 4.83 5.14 -1.02
N TYR A 37 4.30 4.31 -0.10
CA TYR A 37 5.03 3.92 1.11
C TYR A 37 6.25 3.06 0.81
N ALA A 38 6.23 2.25 -0.26
CA ALA A 38 7.35 1.45 -0.70
C ALA A 38 8.48 2.28 -1.31
N ALA A 39 8.13 3.37 -2.00
CA ALA A 39 9.09 4.33 -2.54
C ALA A 39 9.83 5.07 -1.41
N GLU A 40 9.16 5.31 -0.27
CA GLU A 40 9.75 5.93 0.90
C GLU A 40 10.32 4.89 1.86
N LYS A 41 11.65 4.69 1.88
CA LYS A 41 12.32 3.71 2.76
C LYS A 41 11.97 3.83 4.26
N GLN A 42 11.54 5.00 4.71
CA GLN A 42 11.10 5.24 6.09
C GLN A 42 9.70 4.71 6.40
N GLN A 43 8.92 4.35 5.37
CA GLN A 43 7.53 3.91 5.47
C GLN A 43 7.33 2.45 5.00
N ASN A 44 8.41 1.68 4.86
CA ASN A 44 8.35 0.26 4.49
C ASN A 44 7.38 -0.55 5.38
N ASP A 45 7.34 -0.26 6.68
CA ASP A 45 6.41 -0.93 7.61
C ASP A 45 4.94 -0.67 7.27
N LYS A 46 4.61 0.54 6.79
CA LYS A 46 3.26 0.88 6.34
C LYS A 46 2.95 0.18 5.00
N ALA A 47 3.91 0.10 4.09
CA ALA A 47 3.76 -0.65 2.84
C ALA A 47 3.50 -2.14 3.09
N VAL A 48 4.24 -2.75 4.02
CA VAL A 48 4.03 -4.14 4.45
C VAL A 48 2.60 -4.36 4.97
N LYS A 49 2.12 -3.48 5.86
CA LYS A 49 0.74 -3.55 6.37
C LYS A 49 -0.30 -3.43 5.26
N ALA A 50 -0.08 -2.53 4.30
CA ALA A 50 -0.98 -2.35 3.15
C ALA A 50 -1.07 -3.63 2.31
N TYR A 51 0.08 -4.26 2.00
CA TYR A 51 0.13 -5.51 1.26
C TYR A 51 -0.52 -6.68 2.01
N ASP A 52 -0.35 -6.76 3.33
CA ASP A 52 -1.03 -7.78 4.14
C ASP A 52 -2.56 -7.60 4.14
N LEU A 53 -3.05 -6.36 4.20
CA LEU A 53 -4.48 -6.04 4.09
C LEU A 53 -5.04 -6.36 2.70
N LEU A 54 -4.29 -6.03 1.64
CA LEU A 54 -4.64 -6.40 0.26
C LEU A 54 -4.73 -7.91 0.11
N ALA A 55 -3.71 -8.66 0.55
CA ALA A 55 -3.69 -10.11 0.44
C ALA A 55 -4.77 -10.81 1.27
N SER A 56 -5.19 -10.22 2.39
CA SER A 56 -6.13 -10.87 3.31
C SER A 56 -7.59 -10.51 3.05
N LYS A 57 -7.90 -9.24 2.78
CA LYS A 57 -9.27 -8.71 2.81
C LYS A 57 -9.71 -8.13 1.45
N TYR A 58 -8.88 -7.31 0.83
CA TYR A 58 -9.31 -6.47 -0.31
C TYR A 58 -9.04 -7.08 -1.69
N ASP A 59 -7.97 -7.86 -1.83
CA ASP A 59 -7.57 -8.53 -3.07
C ASP A 59 -6.79 -9.83 -2.81
N PRO A 60 -7.46 -10.85 -2.26
CA PRO A 60 -6.83 -12.14 -1.96
C PRO A 60 -6.44 -12.92 -3.21
N ILE A 61 -7.01 -12.60 -4.37
CA ILE A 61 -6.66 -13.25 -5.65
C ILE A 61 -5.19 -12.96 -5.98
N ARG A 62 -4.70 -11.76 -5.65
CA ARG A 62 -3.31 -11.34 -5.83
C ARG A 62 -2.42 -11.59 -4.60
N ALA A 63 -2.81 -12.43 -3.63
CA ALA A 63 -2.02 -12.68 -2.41
C ALA A 63 -0.54 -13.04 -2.67
N ASN A 64 -0.26 -13.89 -3.66
CA ASN A 64 1.11 -14.24 -4.04
C ASN A 64 1.91 -13.05 -4.62
N TYR A 65 1.23 -12.14 -5.33
CA TYR A 65 1.83 -10.93 -5.89
C TYR A 65 2.18 -9.93 -4.78
N TRP A 66 1.28 -9.73 -3.81
CA TRP A 66 1.55 -8.90 -2.64
C TRP A 66 2.70 -9.45 -1.79
N ALA A 67 2.77 -10.78 -1.62
CA ALA A 67 3.89 -11.42 -0.94
C ALA A 67 5.23 -11.17 -1.66
N TYR A 68 5.23 -11.20 -3.00
CA TYR A 68 6.41 -10.88 -3.81
C TYR A 68 6.84 -9.41 -3.63
N LEU A 69 5.91 -8.45 -3.70
CA LEU A 69 6.22 -7.03 -3.49
C LEU A 69 6.75 -6.77 -2.06
N LYS A 70 6.19 -7.48 -1.07
CA LYS A 70 6.68 -7.44 0.31
C LYS A 70 8.11 -7.97 0.43
N ASP A 71 8.47 -9.03 -0.28
CA ASP A 71 9.85 -9.53 -0.31
C ASP A 71 10.79 -8.50 -0.98
N GLN A 72 10.34 -7.86 -2.08
CA GLN A 72 11.12 -6.82 -2.76
C GLN A 72 11.45 -5.62 -1.86
N LEU A 73 10.50 -5.20 -0.99
CA LEU A 73 10.73 -4.19 0.04
C LEU A 73 11.88 -4.58 0.99
N SER A 74 11.93 -5.86 1.40
CA SER A 74 12.98 -6.38 2.28
C SER A 74 14.33 -6.46 1.58
N GLN A 75 14.35 -6.73 0.28
CA GLN A 75 15.58 -6.80 -0.52
C GLN A 75 16.12 -5.42 -0.92
N GLY A 76 15.44 -4.32 -0.55
CA GLY A 76 15.86 -2.95 -0.87
C GLY A 76 15.86 -2.64 -2.37
N GLN A 77 15.23 -3.49 -3.17
CA GLN A 77 15.18 -3.38 -4.61
C GLN A 77 13.91 -2.63 -5.00
N VAL A 78 13.95 -1.32 -4.76
CA VAL A 78 12.98 -0.39 -5.37
C VAL A 78 13.23 -0.42 -6.87
N ALA A 79 12.19 -0.78 -7.64
CA ALA A 79 12.21 -0.69 -9.08
C ALA A 79 12.60 0.74 -9.48
N ALA A 80 13.61 0.85 -10.35
CA ALA A 80 14.10 2.10 -10.92
C ALA A 80 13.13 2.67 -11.95
#